data_AF-A0A7W3R6M4-F1
#
_entry.id   AF-A0A7W3R6M4-F1
#
_cell.length_a   1.000
_cell.length_b   1.000
_cell.length_c   1.000
_cell.angle_alpha   90.00
_cell.angle_beta   90.00
_cell.angle_gamma   90.00
#
_symmetry.space_group_name_H-M   'P 1'
#
loop_
_entity.id
_entity.type
_entity.pdbx_description
1 polymer ?
#
loop_
_entity_poly.entity_id
_entity_poly.type
_entity_poly.pdbx_seq_one_letter_code
_entity_poly.pdbx_strand_id
1 'polypeptide(L)' 'MASIVTKIRRFLHTPQGRQARAHAERLARDPRARAKLRSLMGKRGAGGRRH' A
#
# COMPACT_ATOMS: atom_id res chain seq x y z
N MET A 1 23.94 -14.12 -6.05
CA MET A 1 23.31 -12.79 -5.82
C MET A 1 21.92 -12.99 -5.23
N ALA A 2 21.69 -12.57 -3.99
CA ALA A 2 20.35 -12.67 -3.40
C ALA A 2 19.44 -11.61 -4.01
N SER A 3 18.41 -12.04 -4.75
CA SER A 3 17.45 -11.15 -5.39
C SER A 3 16.63 -10.39 -4.34
N ILE A 4 16.22 -9.16 -4.66
CA ILE A 4 15.33 -8.33 -3.83
C ILE A 4 14.06 -9.12 -3.47
N VAL A 5 13.56 -9.94 -4.39
CA VAL A 5 12.42 -10.83 -4.20
C VAL A 5 12.64 -11.80 -3.03
N THR A 6 13.86 -12.33 -2.85
CA THR A 6 14.20 -13.24 -1.76
C THR A 6 14.21 -12.53 -0.41
N LYS A 7 14.70 -11.28 -0.36
CA LYS A 7 14.64 -10.44 0.85
C LYS A 7 13.19 -10.12 1.23
N ILE A 8 12.34 -9.80 0.25
CA ILE A 8 10.91 -9.55 0.48
C ILE A 8 10.21 -10.82 0.98
N ARG A 9 10.43 -11.98 0.35
CA ARG A 9 9.89 -13.26 0.85
C ARG A 9 10.33 -13.56 2.27
N ARG A 10 11.61 -13.36 2.58
CA ARG A 10 12.15 -13.59 3.92
C ARG A 10 11.54 -12.62 4.94
N PHE A 11 11.34 -11.36 4.55
CA PHE A 11 10.65 -10.35 5.37
C PHE A 11 9.19 -10.70 5.61
N LEU A 12 8.45 -11.16 4.60
CA LEU A 12 7.04 -11.58 4.75
C LEU A 12 6.89 -12.80 5.68
N HIS A 13 7.95 -13.59 5.86
CA HIS A 13 7.98 -14.71 6.81
C HIS A 13 8.31 -14.30 8.26
N THR A 14 8.72 -13.06 8.53
CA THR A 14 8.94 -12.58 9.91
C THR A 14 7.63 -12.13 10.57
N PRO A 15 7.56 -12.07 11.91
CA PRO A 15 6.41 -11.49 12.61
C PRO A 15 6.09 -10.04 12.15
N GLN A 16 7.10 -9.25 11.80
CA GLN A 16 6.89 -7.89 11.26
C GLN A 16 6.23 -7.93 9.88
N GLY A 17 6.64 -8.83 8.99
CA GLY A 17 6.02 -8.99 7.67
C GLY A 17 4.58 -9.49 7.74
N ARG A 18 4.27 -10.36 8.70
CA ARG A 18 2.88 -10.80 8.97
C ARG A 18 2.00 -9.65 9.44
N GLN A 19 2.50 -8.78 10.32
CA GLN A 19 1.78 -7.58 10.74
C GLN A 19 1.56 -6.60 9.58
N ALA A 20 2.60 -6.37 8.76
CA ALA A 20 2.48 -5.52 7.58
C ALA A 20 1.43 -6.05 6.59
N ARG A 21 1.39 -7.37 6.38
CA ARG A 21 0.34 -8.03 5.58
C ARG A 21 -1.04 -7.87 6.19
N ALA A 22 -1.21 -8.10 7.48
CA ALA A 22 -2.49 -7.93 8.16
C ALA A 22 -2.98 -6.47 8.13
N HIS A 23 -2.06 -5.52 8.25
CA HIS A 23 -2.37 -4.10 8.09
C HIS A 23 -2.79 -3.76 6.66
N ALA A 24 -2.09 -4.29 5.66
CA ALA A 24 -2.46 -4.14 4.25
C ALA A 24 -3.82 -4.79 3.94
N GLU A 25 -4.11 -5.98 4.49
CA GLU A 25 -5.40 -6.64 4.33
C GLU A 25 -6.54 -5.85 5.01
N ARG A 26 -6.30 -5.25 6.17
CA ARG A 26 -7.24 -4.31 6.82
C ARG A 26 -7.48 -3.08 5.96
N LEU A 27 -6.43 -2.45 5.45
CA LEU A 27 -6.55 -1.30 4.55
C LEU A 27 -7.26 -1.65 3.24
N ALA A 28 -7.04 -2.84 2.69
CA ALA A 28 -7.69 -3.31 1.49
C ALA A 28 -9.18 -3.59 1.70
N ARG A 29 -9.56 -4.08 2.89
CA ARG A 29 -10.95 -4.30 3.29
C ARG A 29 -11.68 -3.01 3.63
N ASP A 30 -10.97 -1.94 3.96
CA ASP A 30 -11.59 -0.70 4.38
C ASP A 30 -11.99 0.18 3.17
N PRO A 31 -13.31 0.33 2.87
CA PRO A 31 -13.76 1.16 1.77
C PRO A 31 -13.37 2.64 1.97
N ARG A 32 -13.17 3.09 3.22
CA ARG A 32 -12.75 4.47 3.52
C ARG A 32 -11.28 4.67 3.17
N ALA A 33 -10.42 3.67 3.37
CA ALA A 33 -9.03 3.73 2.93
C ALA A 33 -8.96 3.81 1.41
N ARG A 34 -9.80 3.05 0.70
CA ARG A 34 -9.90 3.11 -0.77
C ARG A 34 -10.43 4.47 -1.26
N ALA A 35 -11.43 5.05 -0.60
CA ALA A 35 -11.92 6.40 -0.91
C ALA A 35 -10.87 7.48 -0.63
N LYS A 36 -10.09 7.35 0.45
CA LYS A 36 -9.00 8.26 0.80
C LYS A 36 -7.85 8.15 -0.20
N LEU A 37 -7.45 6.93 -0.58
CA LEU A 37 -6.46 6.70 -1.64
C LEU A 37 -6.93 7.27 -2.97
N ARG A 38 -8.21 7.05 -3.34
CA ARG A 38 -8.81 7.60 -4.55
C ARG A 38 -8.90 9.13 -4.51
N SER A 39 -9.17 9.73 -3.35
CA SER A 39 -9.16 11.18 -3.14
C SER A 39 -7.73 11.75 -3.22
N LEU A 40 -6.74 11.06 -2.65
CA LEU A 40 -5.33 11.47 -2.73
C LEU A 40 -4.77 11.33 -4.15
N MET A 41 -5.13 10.26 -4.86
CA MET A 41 -4.77 10.04 -6.26
C MET A 41 -5.48 11.04 -7.17
N GLY A 42 -6.75 11.34 -6.89
CA GLY A 42 -7.51 12.41 -7.53
C GLY A 42 -6.93 13.79 -7.24
N LYS A 43 -6.47 14.08 -6.02
CA LYS A 43 -5.82 15.37 -5.67
C LYS A 43 -4.44 15.54 -6.30
N ARG A 44 -3.66 14.46 -6.43
CA ARG A 44 -2.38 14.48 -7.15
C ARG A 44 -2.57 14.53 -8.68
N GLY A 45 -3.67 14.00 -9.21
CA GLY A 45 -4.00 14.07 -10.65
C GLY A 45 -4.81 15.30 -11.08
N ALA A 46 -5.57 15.94 -10.18
CA ALA A 46 -6.47 17.06 -10.48
C ALA A 46 -5.90 18.45 -10.11
N GLY A 47 -4.69 18.51 -9.56
CA GLY A 47 -4.02 19.78 -9.25
C GLY A 47 -3.50 20.56 -10.47
N GLY A 48 -3.63 20.01 -11.69
CA GLY A 48 -3.08 20.61 -12.92
C GLY A 48 -4.11 21.16 -13.91
N ARG A 49 -5.42 21.22 -13.58
CA ARG A 49 -6.44 21.65 -14.54
C ARG A 49 -7.50 22.57 -13.95
N ARG A 50 -7.07 23.74 -13.51
CA ARG A 50 -7.91 24.94 -13.38
C ARG A 50 -7.07 26.16 -13.79
N HIS A 51 -6.96 26.35 -15.11
CA HIS A 51 -6.81 27.66 -15.74
C HIS A 51 -8.14 27.94 -16.45
#